data_AF-A0A662NLA6-F1
#
_entry.id   AF-A0A662NLA6-F1
#
_cell.length_a   1.000
_cell.length_b   1.000
_cell.length_c   1.000
_cell.angle_alpha   90.00
_cell.angle_beta   90.00
_cell.angle_gamma   90.00
#
_symmetry.space_group_name_H-M   'P 1'
#
loop_
_entity.id
_entity.type
_entity.pdbx_description
1 polymer ?
#
loop_
_entity_poly.entity_id
_entity_poly.type
_entity_poly.pdbx_seq_one_letter_code
_entity_poly.pdbx_strand_id
1 'polypeptide(L)'
;MRLSEHPILNFEKVRGKEVTIYFEGKPIKAYKGETIAMALHAAGIRTLQRSINKHRPRGLFCAIGKCSSCLMKVNGIPNVRTCITLVEDGMQ
;
A
#
# COMPACT_ATOMS: atom_id res chain seq x y z
N MET A 1 1.65 -8.95 4.81
CA MET A 1 0.71 -9.98 5.31
C MET A 1 -0.36 -9.27 6.12
N ARG A 2 -1.62 -9.74 6.07
CA ARG A 2 -2.70 -9.24 6.94
C ARG A 2 -2.92 -10.24 8.06
N LEU A 3 -3.23 -9.76 9.25
CA LEU A 3 -3.72 -10.62 10.33
C LEU A 3 -5.12 -11.12 9.95
N SER A 4 -5.35 -12.42 10.10
CA SER A 4 -6.66 -13.05 9.92
C SER A 4 -7.43 -13.15 11.24
N GLU A 5 -6.71 -13.31 12.36
CA GLU A 5 -7.27 -13.55 13.68
C GLU A 5 -6.54 -12.72 14.74
N HIS A 6 -7.26 -12.32 15.79
CA HIS A 6 -6.69 -11.61 16.93
C HIS A 6 -7.54 -11.91 18.20
N PRO A 7 -6.93 -12.13 19.38
CA PRO A 7 -7.67 -12.52 20.60
C PRO A 7 -8.74 -11.51 21.06
N ILE A 8 -8.60 -10.25 20.66
CA ILE A 8 -9.48 -9.13 21.07
C ILE A 8 -10.23 -8.50 19.88
N LEU A 9 -9.64 -8.50 18.68
CA LEU A 9 -10.19 -7.75 17.55
C LEU A 9 -10.92 -8.70 16.61
N ASN A 10 -12.18 -8.38 16.31
CA ASN A 10 -12.94 -9.07 15.26
C ASN A 10 -12.74 -8.34 13.93
N PHE A 11 -11.91 -8.91 13.04
CA PHE A 11 -11.60 -8.27 11.76
C PHE A 11 -12.76 -8.25 10.77
N GLU A 12 -13.77 -9.12 10.89
CA GLU A 12 -14.98 -9.03 10.04
C GLU A 12 -15.77 -7.75 10.31
N LYS A 13 -15.72 -7.26 11.56
CA LYS A 13 -16.37 -6.01 11.97
C LYS A 13 -15.53 -4.77 11.70
N VAL A 14 -14.20 -4.91 11.69
CA VAL A 14 -13.26 -3.76 11.62
C VAL A 14 -12.72 -3.52 10.22
N ARG A 15 -12.62 -4.56 9.38
CA ARG A 15 -12.09 -4.42 8.03
C ARG A 15 -13.12 -3.73 7.13
N GLY A 16 -12.69 -2.70 6.40
CA GLY A 16 -13.55 -2.00 5.47
C GLY A 16 -13.96 -2.84 4.27
N LYS A 17 -14.82 -2.27 3.42
CA LYS A 17 -15.28 -2.91 2.18
C LYS A 17 -14.08 -3.31 1.31
N GLU A 18 -14.14 -4.51 0.75
CA GLU A 18 -13.17 -4.96 -0.25
C GLU A 18 -13.23 -4.09 -1.51
N VAL A 19 -12.07 -3.71 -2.01
CA VAL A 19 -11.88 -2.89 -3.21
C VAL A 19 -10.72 -3.46 -4.04
N THR A 20 -10.69 -3.13 -5.33
CA THR A 20 -9.62 -3.54 -6.24
C THR A 20 -8.80 -2.32 -6.63
N ILE A 21 -7.49 -2.38 -6.40
CA ILE A 21 -6.53 -1.42 -6.95
C ILE A 21 -5.65 -2.13 -7.98
N TYR A 22 -4.95 -1.38 -8.81
CA TYR A 22 -4.09 -1.91 -9.86
C TYR A 22 -2.65 -1.50 -9.61
N PHE A 23 -1.73 -2.46 -9.71
CA PHE A 23 -0.29 -2.19 -9.67
C PHE A 23 0.32 -2.77 -10.93
N GLU A 24 0.93 -1.91 -11.77
CA GLU A 24 1.48 -2.31 -13.07
C GLU A 24 0.45 -3.07 -13.93
N GLY A 25 -0.81 -2.62 -13.89
CA GLY A 25 -1.93 -3.23 -14.60
C GLY A 25 -2.48 -4.52 -13.97
N LYS A 26 -1.87 -5.04 -12.89
CA LYS A 26 -2.33 -6.26 -12.21
C LYS A 26 -3.30 -5.90 -11.07
N PRO A 27 -4.47 -6.56 -10.99
CA PRO A 27 -5.42 -6.31 -9.92
C PRO A 27 -4.89 -6.81 -8.57
N ILE A 28 -5.08 -6.01 -7.53
CA ILE A 28 -4.69 -6.28 -6.15
C ILE A 28 -5.89 -6.07 -5.24
N LYS A 29 -6.16 -7.08 -4.41
CA LYS A 29 -7.16 -7.00 -3.33
C LYS A 29 -6.70 -6.05 -2.22
N ALA A 30 -7.50 -5.02 -1.99
CA ALA A 30 -7.35 -4.04 -0.92
C ALA A 30 -8.65 -3.87 -0.13
N TYR A 31 -8.59 -3.15 0.98
CA TYR A 31 -9.77 -2.84 1.78
C TYR A 31 -9.85 -1.35 2.04
N LYS A 32 -11.04 -0.75 1.88
CA LYS A 32 -11.26 0.66 2.18
C LYS A 32 -10.78 0.98 3.60
N GLY A 33 -9.98 2.05 3.74
CA GLY A 33 -9.36 2.43 5.02
C GLY A 33 -7.94 1.86 5.22
N GLU A 34 -7.49 0.92 4.39
CA GLU A 34 -6.06 0.59 4.31
C GLU A 34 -5.29 1.70 3.58
N THR A 35 -4.00 1.80 3.84
CA THR A 35 -3.10 2.61 3.01
C THR A 35 -2.66 1.83 1.79
N ILE A 36 -2.31 2.53 0.71
CA ILE A 36 -1.83 1.91 -0.53
C ILE A 36 -0.63 0.99 -0.23
N ALA A 37 0.33 1.46 0.58
CA ALA A 37 1.50 0.66 0.93
C ALA A 37 1.14 -0.60 1.73
N MET A 38 0.12 -0.55 2.58
CA MET A 38 -0.37 -1.72 3.32
C MET A 38 -0.98 -2.75 2.37
N ALA A 39 -1.79 -2.32 1.40
CA ALA A 39 -2.38 -3.20 0.40
C ALA A 39 -1.31 -3.89 -0.47
N LEU A 40 -0.33 -3.12 -0.97
CA LEU A 40 0.82 -3.66 -1.71
C LEU A 40 1.64 -4.63 -0.86
N HIS A 41 1.88 -4.29 0.41
CA HIS A 41 2.61 -5.17 1.33
C HIS A 41 1.83 -6.45 1.64
N ALA A 42 0.51 -6.40 1.71
CA ALA A 42 -0.33 -7.59 1.85
C ALA A 42 -0.26 -8.48 0.60
N ALA A 43 -0.16 -7.90 -0.59
CA ALA A 43 0.01 -8.59 -1.87
C ALA A 43 1.44 -9.14 -2.12
N GLY A 44 2.36 -9.03 -1.15
CA GLY A 44 3.73 -9.53 -1.28
C GLY A 44 4.70 -8.54 -1.95
N ILE A 45 4.25 -7.36 -2.37
CA ILE A 45 5.11 -6.34 -2.97
C ILE A 45 5.92 -5.67 -1.85
N ARG A 46 7.25 -5.66 -2.02
CA ARG A 46 8.19 -5.11 -1.02
C ARG A 46 8.99 -3.94 -1.56
N THR A 47 9.23 -3.92 -2.87
CA THR A 47 9.93 -2.83 -3.56
C THR A 47 8.87 -1.90 -4.14
N LEU A 48 8.85 -0.66 -3.64
CA LEU A 48 7.93 0.40 -4.07
C LEU A 48 8.65 1.43 -4.97
N GLN A 49 9.95 1.55 -4.80
CA GLN A 49 10.80 2.52 -5.50
C GLN A 49 12.23 1.97 -5.59
N ARG A 50 13.06 2.57 -6.45
CA ARG A 50 14.53 2.43 -6.40
C ARG A 50 15.20 3.77 -6.10
N SER A 51 16.29 3.75 -5.35
CA SER A 51 17.06 4.97 -5.07
C SER A 51 17.65 5.55 -6.35
N ILE A 52 17.60 6.86 -6.56
CA ILE A 52 18.05 7.54 -7.78
C ILE A 52 19.50 7.17 -8.14
N ASN A 53 20.44 7.30 -7.20
CA ASN A 53 21.87 7.16 -7.53
C ASN A 53 22.32 5.70 -7.66
N LYS A 54 21.90 4.82 -6.73
CA LYS A 54 22.40 3.44 -6.63
C LYS A 54 21.39 2.37 -7.05
N HIS A 55 20.22 2.75 -7.54
CA HIS A 55 19.13 1.86 -7.97
C HIS A 55 18.73 0.77 -6.95
N ARG A 56 19.04 0.98 -5.66
CA ARG A 56 18.74 0.03 -4.58
C ARG A 56 17.24 -0.01 -4.29
N PRO A 57 16.66 -1.19 -4.05
CA PRO A 57 15.24 -1.32 -3.74
C PRO A 57 14.90 -0.54 -2.46
N ARG A 58 13.78 0.18 -2.51
CA ARG A 58 13.19 0.93 -1.41
C ARG A 58 11.75 0.47 -1.23
N GLY A 59 11.32 0.38 0.00
CA GLY A 59 10.00 -0.13 0.36
C GLY A 59 9.43 0.57 1.58
N LEU A 60 8.42 -0.06 2.18
CA LEU A 60 7.82 0.40 3.42
C LEU A 60 8.88 0.42 4.54
N PHE A 61 9.14 1.59 5.11
CA PHE A 61 10.12 1.78 6.19
C PHE A 61 9.51 2.51 7.38
N CYS A 62 9.20 3.81 7.24
CA CYS A 62 8.73 4.61 8.38
C CYS A 62 7.23 4.49 8.66
N ALA A 63 6.41 4.15 7.66
CA ALA A 63 4.94 4.13 7.73
C ALA A 63 4.23 5.43 8.19
N ILE A 64 4.96 6.52 8.46
CA ILE A 64 4.45 7.82 8.93
C ILE A 64 4.59 8.96 7.90
N GLY A 65 4.87 8.66 6.64
CA GLY A 65 4.99 9.69 5.60
C GLY A 65 6.30 10.49 5.58
N LYS A 66 7.38 10.09 6.28
CA LYS A 66 8.62 10.89 6.38
C LYS A 66 9.78 10.45 5.47
N CYS A 67 10.07 9.15 5.37
CA CYS A 67 11.34 8.64 4.81
C CYS A 67 11.47 8.65 3.27
N SER A 68 10.41 9.02 2.54
CA SER A 68 10.37 9.05 1.06
C SER A 68 10.68 7.72 0.35
N SER A 69 10.70 6.59 1.06
CA SER A 69 10.98 5.27 0.47
C SER A 69 9.75 4.61 -0.19
N CYS A 70 8.56 5.18 0.03
CA CYS A 70 7.27 4.69 -0.47
C CYS A 70 6.65 5.59 -1.55
N LEU A 71 7.45 6.46 -2.18
CA LEU A 71 6.96 7.35 -3.22
C LEU A 71 6.64 6.56 -4.49
N MET A 72 5.45 6.73 -5.02
CA MET A 72 4.98 6.08 -6.24
C MET A 72 4.17 7.06 -7.09
N LYS A 73 3.93 6.70 -8.35
CA LYS A 73 2.92 7.35 -9.18
C LYS A 73 1.57 6.70 -8.85
N VAL A 74 0.58 7.49 -8.49
CA VAL A 74 -0.79 7.01 -8.19
C VAL A 74 -1.78 7.88 -8.96
N ASN A 75 -2.64 7.27 -9.76
CA ASN A 75 -3.63 7.93 -10.62
C ASN A 75 -3.02 9.04 -11.48
N GLY A 76 -1.83 8.80 -12.04
CA GLY A 76 -1.11 9.82 -12.83
C GLY A 76 -0.24 10.77 -12.01
N ILE A 77 -0.46 10.90 -10.70
CA ILE A 77 0.20 11.88 -9.83
C ILE A 77 1.53 11.30 -9.31
N PRO A 78 2.68 11.94 -9.59
CA PRO A 78 3.98 11.46 -9.10
C PRO A 78 4.19 11.75 -7.61
N ASN A 79 5.15 11.06 -7.00
CA ASN A 79 5.63 11.30 -5.63
C ASN A 79 4.54 11.21 -4.54
N VAL A 80 3.54 10.35 -4.74
CA VAL A 80 2.49 10.10 -3.76
C VAL A 80 3.03 9.24 -2.63
N ARG A 81 2.77 9.64 -1.38
CA ARG A 81 3.18 8.92 -0.17
C ARG A 81 2.21 7.78 0.12
N THR A 82 2.42 6.64 -0.55
CA THR A 82 1.54 5.46 -0.43
C THR A 82 1.36 4.93 0.99
N CYS A 83 2.28 5.22 1.92
CA CYS A 83 2.15 4.77 3.32
C CYS A 83 1.13 5.53 4.17
N ILE A 84 0.63 6.68 3.70
CA ILE A 84 -0.41 7.47 4.40
C ILE A 84 -1.63 7.75 3.52
N THR A 85 -1.50 7.57 2.20
CA THR A 85 -2.63 7.66 1.27
C THR A 85 -3.51 6.42 1.40
N LEU A 86 -4.80 6.63 1.65
CA LEU A 86 -5.80 5.57 1.75
C LEU A 86 -6.14 5.03 0.36
N VAL A 87 -6.52 3.75 0.30
CA VAL A 87 -6.99 3.12 -0.93
C VAL A 87 -8.41 3.55 -1.28
N GLU A 88 -8.62 3.78 -2.56
CA GLU A 88 -9.94 3.90 -3.17
C GLU A 88 -10.07 2.87 -4.29
N ASP A 89 -11.30 2.42 -4.55
CA ASP A 89 -11.56 1.44 -5.59
C ASP A 89 -11.15 1.98 -6.97
N GLY A 90 -10.47 1.16 -7.75
CA GLY A 90 -10.00 1.53 -9.08
C GLY A 90 -8.69 2.32 -9.13
N MET A 91 -8.03 2.61 -7.99
CA MET A 91 -6.73 3.29 -7.99
C MET A 91 -5.68 2.54 -8.82
N GLN A 92 -4.80 3.28 -9.50
CA GLN A 92 -3.74 2.77 -10.39
C GLN A 92 -2.37 3.39 -10.09
#